data_AF-A0A7S0ESL3-F1
#
_entry.id   AF-A0A7S0ESL3-F1
#
_cell.length_a   1.000
_cell.length_b   1.000
_cell.length_c   1.000
_cell.angle_alpha   90.00
_cell.angle_beta   90.00
_cell.angle_gamma   90.00
#
_symmetry.space_group_name_H-M   'P 1'
#
loop_
_entity.id
_entity.type
_entity.pdbx_description
1 polymer ?
#
loop_
_entity_poly.entity_id
_entity_poly.type
_entity_poly.pdbx_seq_one_letter_code
_entity_poly.pdbx_strand_id
1 'polypeptide(L)'
;WSSQRKFGMMASGNSAFLQQWEELRKRARQLEADVDGKLIAYNRMSISQNGDSVSASLAAELESLLLQLSETNDGMGRCVSDCQTGEGARMSNVLQRHRELLHEYEKEFRKIKANIKEQRERDDLLHSVRQDIGEFRTAASSRTDSLVRERGATQHSLRTVDKILSGAATTYDALRSQRQFYNNVALKLSSFRSRLPTIDSLIGRIQRRKKMESIILAVVIAFCAIVVIYFSILR
;
A
#
# COMPACT_ATOMS: atom_id res chain seq x y z
N TRP A 1 -85.88 -4.10 49.21
CA TRP A 1 -84.79 -3.10 49.30
C TRP A 1 -83.37 -3.68 49.35
N SER A 2 -83.11 -4.89 49.89
CA SER A 2 -81.77 -5.52 49.82
C SER A 2 -81.48 -6.21 48.48
N SER A 3 -82.46 -6.91 47.88
CA SER A 3 -82.29 -7.58 46.57
C SER A 3 -81.99 -6.62 45.40
N GLN A 4 -82.68 -5.47 45.33
CA GLN A 4 -82.40 -4.48 44.27
C GLN A 4 -81.03 -3.82 44.42
N ARG A 5 -80.53 -3.61 45.65
CA ARG A 5 -79.17 -3.10 45.89
C ARG A 5 -78.09 -4.12 45.52
N LYS A 6 -78.30 -5.39 45.83
CA LYS A 6 -77.37 -6.49 45.48
C LYS A 6 -77.26 -6.67 43.96
N PHE A 7 -78.40 -6.62 43.25
CA PHE A 7 -78.44 -6.72 41.79
C PHE A 7 -77.78 -5.50 41.09
N GLY A 8 -77.99 -4.28 41.62
CA GLY A 8 -77.33 -3.07 41.13
C GLY A 8 -75.80 -3.07 41.32
N MET A 9 -75.30 -3.58 42.45
CA MET A 9 -73.84 -3.71 42.70
C MET A 9 -73.19 -4.77 41.79
N MET A 10 -73.88 -5.89 41.53
CA MET A 10 -73.40 -6.92 40.60
C MET A 10 -73.34 -6.42 39.15
N ALA A 11 -74.34 -5.65 38.70
CA ALA A 11 -74.35 -5.05 37.37
C ALA A 11 -73.23 -4.01 37.19
N SER A 12 -72.95 -3.22 38.23
CA SER A 12 -71.86 -2.23 38.22
C SER A 12 -70.48 -2.89 38.13
N GLY A 13 -70.22 -3.94 38.93
CA GLY A 13 -68.95 -4.67 38.89
C GLY A 13 -68.69 -5.35 37.53
N ASN A 14 -69.73 -5.87 36.89
CA ASN A 14 -69.64 -6.48 35.57
C ASN A 14 -69.27 -5.46 34.47
N SER A 15 -69.78 -4.23 34.57
CA SER A 15 -69.48 -3.17 33.60
C SER A 15 -68.04 -2.66 33.68
N ALA A 16 -67.49 -2.52 34.90
CA ALA A 16 -66.10 -2.10 35.10
C ALA A 16 -65.10 -3.17 34.64
N PHE A 17 -65.43 -4.44 34.85
CA PHE A 17 -64.66 -5.58 34.37
C PHE A 17 -64.56 -5.61 32.84
N LEU A 18 -65.69 -5.43 32.14
CA LEU A 18 -65.72 -5.41 30.67
C LEU A 18 -64.97 -4.20 30.09
N GLN A 19 -64.99 -3.06 30.78
CA GLN A 19 -64.18 -1.90 30.42
C GLN A 19 -62.69 -2.19 30.55
N GLN A 20 -62.25 -2.79 31.66
CA GLN A 20 -60.85 -3.18 31.88
C GLN A 20 -60.36 -4.17 30.81
N TRP A 21 -61.18 -5.16 30.46
CA TRP A 21 -60.88 -6.09 29.38
C TRP A 21 -60.70 -5.38 28.03
N GLU A 22 -61.63 -4.49 27.67
CA GLU A 22 -61.58 -3.81 26.37
C GLU A 22 -60.39 -2.83 26.29
N GLU A 23 -60.03 -2.19 27.41
CA GLU A 23 -58.81 -1.38 27.53
C GLU A 23 -57.54 -2.21 27.31
N LEU A 24 -57.43 -3.36 27.99
CA LEU A 24 -56.29 -4.27 27.84
C LEU A 24 -56.20 -4.83 26.41
N ARG A 25 -57.33 -5.19 25.81
CA ARG A 25 -57.41 -5.67 24.44
C ARG A 25 -57.00 -4.59 23.42
N LYS A 26 -57.44 -3.35 23.63
CA LYS A 26 -57.04 -2.22 22.79
C LYS A 26 -55.53 -1.96 22.90
N ARG A 27 -54.99 -2.02 24.11
CA ARG A 27 -53.55 -1.89 24.37
C ARG A 27 -52.76 -3.03 23.71
N ALA A 28 -53.22 -4.27 23.79
CA ALA A 28 -52.60 -5.41 23.13
C ALA A 28 -52.52 -5.20 21.61
N ARG A 29 -53.62 -4.79 20.95
CA ARG A 29 -53.60 -4.49 19.50
C ARG A 29 -52.63 -3.36 19.11
N GLN A 30 -52.50 -2.34 19.96
CA GLN A 30 -51.54 -1.25 19.73
C GLN A 30 -50.11 -1.77 19.81
N LEU A 31 -49.79 -2.54 20.86
CA LEU A 31 -48.48 -3.17 21.02
C LEU A 31 -48.17 -4.15 19.87
N GLU A 32 -49.14 -4.92 19.40
CA GLU A 32 -48.99 -5.81 18.24
C GLU A 32 -48.63 -5.03 16.97
N ALA A 33 -49.30 -3.90 16.70
CA ALA A 33 -49.00 -3.05 15.55
C ALA A 33 -47.58 -2.43 15.66
N ASP A 34 -47.19 -2.00 16.85
CA ASP A 34 -45.86 -1.45 17.11
C ASP A 34 -44.77 -2.52 16.96
N VAL A 35 -45.01 -3.73 17.47
CA VAL A 35 -44.11 -4.89 17.31
C VAL A 35 -43.95 -5.23 15.84
N ASP A 36 -45.04 -5.35 15.08
CA ASP A 36 -44.99 -5.68 13.65
C ASP A 36 -44.19 -4.63 12.86
N GLY A 37 -44.46 -3.34 13.08
CA GLY A 37 -43.72 -2.25 12.44
C GLY A 37 -42.22 -2.28 12.76
N LYS A 38 -41.85 -2.49 14.02
CA LYS A 38 -40.43 -2.59 14.43
C LYS A 38 -39.77 -3.87 13.95
N LEU A 39 -40.50 -4.98 13.88
CA LEU A 39 -39.97 -6.25 13.41
C LEU A 39 -39.65 -6.19 11.90
N ILE A 40 -40.46 -5.49 11.10
CA ILE A 40 -40.14 -5.17 9.71
C ILE A 40 -38.88 -4.29 9.62
N ALA A 41 -38.79 -3.24 10.43
CA ALA A 41 -37.61 -2.36 10.45
C ALA A 41 -36.34 -3.13 10.85
N TYR A 42 -36.43 -4.00 11.86
CA TYR A 42 -35.35 -4.85 12.33
C TYR A 42 -34.93 -5.87 11.27
N ASN A 43 -35.88 -6.49 10.57
CA ASN A 43 -35.59 -7.37 9.44
C ASN A 43 -34.90 -6.65 8.27
N ARG A 44 -35.26 -5.38 8.00
CA ARG A 44 -34.52 -4.57 7.00
C ARG A 44 -33.06 -4.33 7.42
N MET A 45 -32.80 -4.13 8.71
CA MET A 45 -31.43 -4.05 9.22
C MET A 45 -30.67 -5.37 9.11
N SER A 46 -31.37 -6.51 9.07
CA SER A 46 -30.76 -7.81 8.72
C SER A 46 -30.37 -7.95 7.25
N ILE A 47 -30.79 -7.04 6.38
CA ILE A 47 -30.46 -7.07 4.95
C ILE A 47 -29.45 -5.96 4.64
N SER A 48 -29.61 -4.80 5.28
CA SER A 48 -28.72 -3.65 5.17
C SER A 48 -27.64 -3.75 6.25
N GLN A 49 -26.42 -4.14 5.88
CA GLN A 49 -25.24 -4.29 6.77
C GLN A 49 -24.77 -3.00 7.49
N ASN A 50 -25.63 -2.00 7.65
CA ASN A 50 -25.26 -0.65 8.05
C ASN A 50 -25.92 -0.29 9.38
N GLY A 51 -25.16 -0.27 10.48
CA GLY A 51 -25.57 0.34 11.75
C GLY A 51 -25.74 -0.63 12.92
N ASP A 52 -24.62 -1.05 13.53
CA ASP A 52 -24.61 -1.93 14.71
C ASP A 52 -25.32 -1.34 15.92
N SER A 53 -25.11 -0.04 16.18
CA SER A 53 -25.77 0.67 17.28
C SER A 53 -27.29 0.76 17.09
N VAL A 54 -27.73 0.99 15.85
CA VAL A 54 -29.15 1.09 15.49
C VAL A 54 -29.83 -0.27 15.60
N SER A 55 -29.17 -1.34 15.14
CA SER A 55 -29.67 -2.72 15.28
C SER A 55 -29.81 -3.13 16.76
N ALA A 56 -28.82 -2.80 17.60
CA ALA A 56 -28.88 -3.09 19.03
C ALA A 56 -29.99 -2.31 19.75
N SER A 57 -30.18 -1.03 19.42
CA SER A 57 -31.27 -0.20 19.98
C SER A 57 -32.64 -0.76 19.60
N LEU A 58 -32.85 -1.09 18.32
CA LEU A 58 -34.12 -1.66 17.85
C LEU A 58 -34.41 -3.02 18.50
N ALA A 59 -33.39 -3.86 18.70
CA ALA A 59 -33.54 -5.14 19.38
C ALA A 59 -33.98 -4.96 20.84
N ALA A 60 -33.37 -4.04 21.59
CA ALA A 60 -33.75 -3.75 22.97
C ALA A 60 -35.18 -3.18 23.07
N GLU A 61 -35.56 -2.32 22.13
CA GLU A 61 -36.92 -1.79 22.05
C GLU A 61 -37.96 -2.87 21.72
N LEU A 62 -37.65 -3.80 20.81
CA LEU A 62 -38.49 -4.96 20.49
C LEU A 62 -38.65 -5.88 21.71
N GLU A 63 -37.58 -6.17 22.44
CA GLU A 63 -37.62 -6.96 23.68
C GLU A 63 -38.53 -6.30 24.72
N SER A 64 -38.44 -4.97 24.89
CA SER A 64 -39.33 -4.21 25.78
C SER A 64 -40.80 -4.27 25.35
N LEU A 65 -41.10 -4.13 24.05
CA LEU A 65 -42.48 -4.21 23.55
C LEU A 65 -43.07 -5.62 23.68
N LEU A 66 -42.28 -6.67 23.42
CA LEU A 66 -42.71 -8.06 23.60
C LEU A 66 -43.00 -8.37 25.08
N LEU A 67 -42.17 -7.87 25.99
CA LEU A 67 -42.41 -7.98 27.44
C LEU A 67 -43.70 -7.28 27.85
N GLN A 68 -43.94 -6.05 27.37
CA GLN A 68 -45.17 -5.33 27.63
C GLN A 68 -46.39 -6.06 27.06
N LEU A 69 -46.29 -6.64 25.86
CA LEU A 69 -47.37 -7.42 25.26
C LEU A 69 -47.66 -8.69 26.08
N SER A 70 -46.62 -9.38 26.57
CA SER A 70 -46.77 -10.51 27.49
C SER A 70 -47.50 -10.10 28.77
N GLU A 71 -47.10 -8.99 29.40
CA GLU A 71 -47.75 -8.49 30.62
C GLU A 71 -49.22 -8.12 30.37
N THR A 72 -49.54 -7.51 29.22
CA THR A 72 -50.94 -7.24 28.84
C THR A 72 -51.75 -8.51 28.59
N ASN A 73 -51.15 -9.54 27.99
CA ASN A 73 -51.77 -10.85 27.81
C ASN A 73 -52.02 -11.55 29.15
N ASP A 74 -51.12 -11.40 30.13
CA ASP A 74 -51.32 -11.93 31.48
C ASP A 74 -52.41 -11.15 32.23
N GLY A 75 -52.48 -9.82 32.05
CA GLY A 75 -53.60 -8.98 32.49
C GLY A 75 -54.94 -9.47 31.93
N MET A 76 -55.01 -9.69 30.62
CA MET A 76 -56.18 -10.26 29.96
C MET A 76 -56.51 -11.67 30.48
N GLY A 77 -55.50 -12.49 30.77
CA GLY A 77 -55.67 -13.82 31.38
C GLY A 77 -56.30 -13.79 32.76
N ARG A 78 -55.91 -12.83 33.60
CA ARG A 78 -56.55 -12.58 34.90
C ARG A 78 -58.01 -12.17 34.72
N CYS A 79 -58.30 -11.26 33.79
CA CYS A 79 -59.69 -10.91 33.48
C CYS A 79 -60.51 -12.13 33.03
N VAL A 80 -60.02 -12.95 32.10
CA VAL A 80 -60.74 -14.17 31.66
C VAL A 80 -61.00 -15.13 32.81
N SER A 81 -60.06 -15.26 33.75
CA SER A 81 -60.19 -16.15 34.92
C SER A 81 -61.21 -15.66 35.95
N ASP A 82 -61.32 -14.34 36.13
CA ASP A 82 -62.28 -13.71 37.06
C ASP A 82 -63.68 -13.53 36.44
N CYS A 83 -63.85 -13.87 35.16
CA CYS A 83 -65.11 -13.73 34.43
C CYS A 83 -66.14 -14.77 34.85
N GLN A 84 -67.21 -14.32 35.52
CA GLN A 84 -68.33 -15.16 35.96
C GLN A 84 -69.50 -15.17 34.95
N THR A 85 -69.34 -14.51 33.79
CA THR A 85 -70.38 -14.39 32.76
C THR A 85 -70.18 -15.41 31.63
N GLY A 86 -71.24 -15.67 30.85
CA GLY A 86 -71.17 -16.53 29.66
C GLY A 86 -70.25 -16.01 28.54
N GLU A 87 -69.66 -14.82 28.68
CA GLU A 87 -68.73 -14.24 27.71
C GLU A 87 -67.30 -14.76 27.86
N GLY A 88 -66.97 -15.43 28.98
CA GLY A 88 -65.63 -15.96 29.26
C GLY A 88 -65.07 -16.86 28.16
N ALA A 89 -65.91 -17.67 27.49
CA ALA A 89 -65.48 -18.52 26.37
C ALA A 89 -65.01 -17.69 25.15
N ARG A 90 -65.69 -16.58 24.84
CA ARG A 90 -65.31 -15.69 23.73
C ARG A 90 -64.02 -14.94 24.07
N MET A 91 -63.90 -14.45 25.29
CA MET A 91 -62.70 -13.75 25.77
C MET A 91 -61.49 -14.69 25.81
N SER A 92 -61.68 -15.94 26.23
CA SER A 92 -60.64 -16.98 26.23
C SER A 92 -60.09 -17.26 24.83
N ASN A 93 -60.97 -17.41 23.82
CA ASN A 93 -60.55 -17.59 22.43
C ASN A 93 -59.76 -16.38 21.90
N VAL A 94 -60.18 -15.16 22.24
CA VAL A 94 -59.46 -13.94 21.85
C VAL A 94 -58.09 -13.88 22.51
N LEU A 95 -57.99 -14.17 23.81
CA LEU A 95 -56.73 -14.23 24.53
C LEU A 95 -55.79 -15.30 23.95
N GLN A 96 -56.32 -16.48 23.64
CA GLN A 96 -55.55 -17.54 23.00
C GLN A 96 -54.92 -17.03 21.70
N ARG A 97 -55.68 -16.29 20.88
CA ARG A 97 -55.14 -15.69 19.66
C ARG A 97 -54.01 -14.69 19.94
N HIS A 98 -54.17 -13.81 20.92
CA HIS A 98 -53.11 -12.86 21.31
C HIS A 98 -51.85 -13.57 21.83
N ARG A 99 -51.97 -14.72 22.51
CA ARG A 99 -50.83 -15.55 22.93
C ARG A 99 -50.13 -16.23 21.75
N GLU A 100 -50.89 -16.72 20.77
CA GLU A 100 -50.33 -17.27 19.53
C GLU A 100 -49.54 -16.21 18.75
N LEU A 101 -50.09 -14.99 18.60
CA LEU A 101 -49.39 -13.89 17.94
C LEU A 101 -48.09 -13.53 18.69
N LEU A 102 -48.15 -13.37 20.01
CA LEU A 102 -46.96 -13.11 20.83
C LEU A 102 -45.87 -14.17 20.59
N HIS A 103 -46.25 -15.45 20.59
CA HIS A 103 -45.30 -16.53 20.36
C HIS A 103 -44.67 -16.49 18.96
N GLU A 104 -45.45 -16.19 17.92
CA GLU A 104 -44.92 -16.03 16.56
C GLU A 104 -43.99 -14.81 16.45
N TYR A 105 -44.34 -13.68 17.08
CA TYR A 105 -43.46 -12.50 17.11
C TYR A 105 -42.14 -12.78 17.80
N GLU A 106 -42.14 -13.46 18.95
CA GLU A 106 -40.91 -13.85 19.64
C GLU A 106 -40.05 -14.79 18.79
N LYS A 107 -40.69 -15.73 18.10
CA LYS A 107 -40.00 -16.70 17.24
C LYS A 107 -39.36 -16.01 16.04
N GLU A 108 -40.09 -15.15 15.34
CA GLU A 108 -39.55 -14.37 14.23
C GLU A 108 -38.47 -13.39 14.71
N PHE A 109 -38.64 -12.75 15.87
CA PHE A 109 -37.60 -11.92 16.48
C PHE A 109 -36.30 -12.70 16.74
N ARG A 110 -36.38 -13.89 17.37
CA ARG A 110 -35.21 -14.76 17.61
C ARG A 110 -34.53 -15.18 16.31
N LYS A 111 -35.32 -15.52 15.29
CA LYS A 111 -34.83 -15.92 13.97
C LYS A 111 -34.09 -14.78 13.25
N ILE A 112 -34.66 -13.57 13.25
CA ILE A 112 -34.01 -12.39 12.66
C ILE A 112 -32.72 -12.06 13.43
N LYS A 113 -32.76 -12.10 14.77
CA LYS A 113 -31.58 -11.87 15.63
C LYS A 113 -30.46 -12.88 15.34
N ALA A 114 -30.79 -14.16 15.13
CA ALA A 114 -29.83 -15.19 14.76
C ALA A 114 -29.23 -14.94 13.36
N ASN A 115 -30.06 -14.59 12.38
CA ASN A 115 -29.60 -14.26 11.02
C ASN A 115 -28.64 -13.06 11.02
N ILE A 116 -28.95 -11.99 11.75
CA ILE A 116 -28.05 -10.83 11.90
C ILE A 116 -26.70 -11.26 12.50
N LYS A 117 -26.71 -12.13 13.50
CA LYS A 117 -25.48 -12.63 14.13
C LYS A 117 -24.65 -13.47 13.16
N GLU A 118 -25.28 -14.39 12.44
CA GLU A 118 -24.62 -15.24 11.44
C GLU A 118 -23.99 -14.42 10.31
N GLN A 119 -24.71 -13.41 9.81
CA GLN A 119 -24.18 -12.51 8.79
C GLN A 119 -22.96 -11.73 9.27
N ARG A 120 -23.00 -11.21 10.50
CA ARG A 120 -21.85 -10.53 11.10
C ARG A 120 -20.64 -11.44 11.24
N GLU A 121 -20.83 -12.66 11.75
CA GLU A 121 -19.75 -13.65 11.86
C GLU A 121 -19.16 -13.96 10.48
N ARG A 122 -20.01 -14.10 9.46
CA ARG A 122 -19.56 -14.28 8.08
C ARG A 122 -18.79 -13.08 7.56
N ASP A 123 -19.23 -11.85 7.81
CA ASP A 123 -18.55 -10.64 7.37
C ASP A 123 -17.20 -10.46 8.07
N ASP A 124 -17.10 -10.75 9.37
CA ASP A 124 -15.85 -10.70 10.14
C ASP A 124 -14.82 -11.70 9.60
N LEU A 125 -15.26 -12.94 9.30
CA LEU A 125 -14.40 -13.95 8.69
C LEU A 125 -13.94 -13.53 7.30
N LEU A 126 -14.84 -12.98 6.47
CA LEU A 126 -14.50 -12.50 5.12
C LEU A 126 -13.60 -11.25 5.17
N HIS A 127 -13.75 -10.39 6.17
CA HIS A 127 -12.91 -9.22 6.38
C HIS A 127 -11.46 -9.65 6.65
N SER A 128 -11.25 -10.61 7.56
CA SER A 128 -9.93 -11.18 7.84
C SER A 128 -9.29 -11.78 6.59
N VAL A 129 -10.02 -12.62 5.85
CA VAL A 129 -9.50 -13.24 4.62
C VAL A 129 -9.15 -12.18 3.57
N ARG A 130 -9.97 -11.13 3.44
CA ARG A 130 -9.71 -10.04 2.49
C ARG A 130 -8.47 -9.24 2.88
N GLN A 131 -8.24 -9.04 4.17
CA GLN A 131 -7.02 -8.42 4.69
C GLN A 131 -5.80 -9.28 4.36
N ASP A 132 -5.84 -10.58 4.66
CA ASP A 132 -4.74 -11.52 4.40
C ASP A 132 -4.39 -11.59 2.90
N ILE A 133 -5.41 -11.64 2.03
CA ILE A 133 -5.21 -11.58 0.56
C ILE A 133 -4.58 -10.25 0.15
N GLY A 134 -5.02 -9.14 0.75
CA GLY A 134 -4.45 -7.82 0.53
C GLY A 134 -2.96 -7.78 0.87
N GLU A 135 -2.60 -8.26 2.05
CA GLU A 135 -1.23 -8.34 2.55
C GLU A 135 -0.36 -9.29 1.71
N PHE A 136 -0.89 -10.45 1.32
CA PHE A 136 -0.18 -11.37 0.43
C PHE A 136 0.07 -10.73 -0.94
N ARG A 137 -0.93 -10.04 -1.50
CA ARG A 137 -0.81 -9.38 -2.80
C ARG A 137 0.19 -8.23 -2.77
N THR A 138 0.20 -7.42 -1.72
CA THR A 138 1.19 -6.33 -1.57
C THR A 138 2.60 -6.89 -1.38
N ALA A 139 2.76 -7.95 -0.58
CA ALA A 139 4.04 -8.64 -0.41
C ALA A 139 4.54 -9.28 -1.71
N ALA A 140 3.66 -9.92 -2.50
CA ALA A 140 3.99 -10.50 -3.79
C ALA A 140 4.39 -9.43 -4.82
N SER A 141 3.65 -8.31 -4.89
CA SER A 141 4.01 -7.16 -5.72
C SER A 141 5.36 -6.57 -5.33
N SER A 142 5.64 -6.43 -4.03
CA SER A 142 6.92 -5.93 -3.53
C SER A 142 8.10 -6.83 -3.92
N ARG A 143 7.96 -8.16 -3.79
CA ARG A 143 8.98 -9.12 -4.27
C ARG A 143 9.17 -9.05 -5.78
N THR A 144 8.09 -8.89 -6.52
CA THR A 144 8.17 -8.77 -7.99
C THR A 144 8.90 -7.49 -8.37
N ASP A 145 8.59 -6.37 -7.73
CA ASP A 145 9.26 -5.08 -7.94
C ASP A 145 10.75 -5.13 -7.55
N SER A 146 11.11 -5.82 -6.46
CA SER A 146 12.51 -6.04 -6.09
C SER A 146 13.29 -6.83 -7.14
N LEU A 147 12.68 -7.89 -7.71
CA LEU A 147 13.29 -8.68 -8.78
C LEU A 147 13.43 -7.89 -10.08
N VAL A 148 12.47 -7.04 -10.41
CA VAL A 148 12.55 -6.14 -11.58
C VAL A 148 13.69 -5.13 -11.39
N ARG A 149 13.86 -4.58 -10.18
CA ARG A 149 14.96 -3.67 -9.86
C ARG A 149 16.32 -4.35 -9.99
N GLU A 150 16.46 -5.58 -9.49
CA GLU A 150 17.69 -6.38 -9.62
C GLU A 150 18.02 -6.66 -11.09
N ARG A 151 17.00 -7.00 -11.89
CA ARG A 151 17.16 -7.16 -13.34
C ARG A 151 17.62 -5.87 -14.03
N GLY A 152 17.12 -4.71 -13.60
CA GLY A 152 17.59 -3.41 -14.08
C GLY A 152 19.07 -3.16 -13.75
N ALA A 153 19.49 -3.48 -12.52
CA ALA A 153 20.86 -3.33 -12.06
C ALA A 153 21.83 -4.25 -12.83
N THR A 154 21.46 -5.51 -13.05
CA THR A 154 22.27 -6.47 -13.84
C THR A 154 22.42 -6.02 -15.30
N GLN A 155 21.34 -5.54 -15.93
CA GLN A 155 21.42 -4.96 -17.28
C GLN A 155 22.31 -3.71 -17.35
N HIS A 156 22.27 -2.86 -16.33
CA HIS A 156 23.15 -1.71 -16.24
C HIS A 156 24.63 -2.12 -16.09
N SER A 157 24.90 -3.13 -15.27
CA SER A 157 26.23 -3.71 -15.10
C SER A 157 26.77 -4.27 -16.42
N LEU A 158 25.96 -5.06 -17.15
CA LEU A 158 26.33 -5.58 -18.47
C LEU A 158 26.70 -4.47 -19.46
N ARG A 159 25.88 -3.42 -19.56
CA ARG A 159 26.19 -2.27 -20.44
C ARG A 159 27.47 -1.54 -20.02
N THR A 160 27.78 -1.49 -18.73
CA THR A 160 29.00 -0.87 -18.22
C THR A 160 30.22 -1.72 -18.55
N VAL A 161 30.11 -3.05 -18.41
CA VAL A 161 31.14 -4.00 -18.85
C VAL A 161 31.39 -3.85 -20.36
N ASP A 162 30.34 -3.77 -21.19
CA ASP A 162 30.50 -3.56 -22.64
C ASP A 162 31.26 -2.26 -22.96
N LYS A 163 30.97 -1.17 -22.23
CA LYS A 163 31.70 0.09 -22.37
C LYS A 163 33.16 -0.06 -21.98
N ILE A 164 33.46 -0.70 -20.86
CA ILE A 164 34.84 -0.96 -20.42
C ILE A 164 35.56 -1.84 -21.44
N LEU A 165 34.92 -2.89 -21.94
CA LEU A 165 35.50 -3.78 -22.95
C LEU A 165 35.79 -3.04 -24.26
N SER A 166 34.87 -2.19 -24.72
CA SER A 166 35.10 -1.34 -25.89
C SER A 166 36.20 -0.29 -25.65
N GLY A 167 36.30 0.26 -24.44
CA GLY A 167 37.38 1.16 -24.04
C GLY A 167 38.74 0.45 -23.98
N ALA A 168 38.77 -0.78 -23.50
CA ALA A 168 39.96 -1.62 -23.48
C ALA A 168 40.42 -1.98 -24.91
N ALA A 169 39.49 -2.31 -25.81
CA ALA A 169 39.80 -2.59 -27.21
C ALA A 169 40.37 -1.34 -27.92
N THR A 170 39.73 -0.18 -27.74
CA THR A 170 40.21 1.08 -28.34
C THR A 170 41.58 1.51 -27.79
N THR A 171 41.84 1.32 -26.49
CA THR A 171 43.16 1.59 -25.90
C THR A 171 44.21 0.59 -26.37
N TYR A 172 43.87 -0.69 -26.55
CA TYR A 172 44.75 -1.68 -27.16
C TYR A 172 45.16 -1.27 -28.59
N ASP A 173 44.19 -0.87 -29.42
CA ASP A 173 44.45 -0.38 -30.78
C ASP A 173 45.30 0.89 -30.78
N ALA A 174 45.05 1.82 -29.85
CA ALA A 174 45.85 3.02 -29.68
C ALA A 174 47.30 2.71 -29.29
N LEU A 175 47.53 1.80 -28.34
CA LEU A 175 48.87 1.34 -27.95
C LEU A 175 49.59 0.63 -29.10
N ARG A 176 48.87 -0.17 -29.88
CA ARG A 176 49.41 -0.83 -31.09
C ARG A 176 49.83 0.19 -32.14
N SER A 177 49.01 1.21 -32.39
CA SER A 177 49.32 2.32 -33.29
C SER A 177 50.52 3.14 -32.79
N GLN A 178 50.55 3.46 -31.49
CA GLN A 178 51.70 4.14 -30.86
C GLN A 178 52.99 3.35 -31.05
N ARG A 179 52.98 2.02 -30.88
CA ARG A 179 54.15 1.18 -31.13
C ARG A 179 54.65 1.28 -32.58
N GLN A 180 53.75 1.32 -33.56
CA GLN A 180 54.12 1.52 -34.96
C GLN A 180 54.71 2.92 -35.19
N PHE A 181 54.14 3.95 -34.57
CA PHE A 181 54.69 5.31 -34.61
C PHE A 181 56.11 5.37 -34.01
N TYR A 182 56.35 4.77 -32.83
CA TYR A 182 57.68 4.71 -32.22
C TYR A 182 58.68 3.96 -33.09
N ASN A 183 58.28 2.85 -33.75
CA ASN A 183 59.14 2.17 -34.71
C ASN A 183 59.51 3.09 -35.89
N ASN A 184 58.55 3.84 -36.43
CA ASN A 184 58.80 4.81 -37.51
C ASN A 184 59.73 5.95 -37.06
N VAL A 185 59.55 6.46 -35.84
CA VAL A 185 60.44 7.48 -35.24
C VAL A 185 61.84 6.90 -35.03
N ALA A 186 61.97 5.69 -34.51
CA ALA A 186 63.25 5.01 -34.33
C ALA A 186 63.99 4.81 -35.66
N LEU A 187 63.27 4.39 -36.71
CA LEU A 187 63.82 4.27 -38.06
C LEU A 187 64.29 5.62 -38.61
N LYS A 188 63.50 6.69 -38.47
CA LYS A 188 63.90 8.05 -38.87
C LYS A 188 65.10 8.55 -38.06
N LEU A 189 65.12 8.33 -36.75
CA LEU A 189 66.23 8.71 -35.88
C LEU A 189 67.51 7.95 -36.24
N SER A 190 67.42 6.65 -36.53
CA SER A 190 68.56 5.87 -37.04
C SER A 190 69.08 6.42 -38.38
N SER A 191 68.17 6.88 -39.24
CA SER A 191 68.49 7.53 -40.52
C SER A 191 69.08 8.93 -40.34
N PHE A 192 68.74 9.66 -39.28
CA PHE A 192 69.42 10.89 -38.88
C PHE A 192 70.81 10.61 -38.31
N ARG A 193 70.95 9.58 -37.47
CA ARG A 193 72.22 9.17 -36.87
C ARG A 193 73.26 8.76 -37.92
N SER A 194 72.84 8.15 -39.02
CA SER A 194 73.72 7.82 -40.16
C SER A 194 74.16 9.05 -40.98
N ARG A 195 73.50 10.20 -40.84
CA ARG A 195 73.87 11.48 -41.49
C ARG A 195 74.70 12.41 -40.60
N LEU A 196 74.77 12.17 -39.28
CA LEU A 196 75.68 12.89 -38.38
C LEU A 196 77.17 12.81 -38.78
N PRO A 197 77.75 11.66 -39.22
CA PRO A 197 79.15 11.63 -39.66
C PRO A 197 79.42 12.51 -40.90
N THR A 198 78.39 12.84 -41.69
CA THR A 198 78.53 13.76 -42.83
C THR A 198 78.66 15.22 -42.38
N ILE A 199 78.01 15.60 -41.27
CA ILE A 199 78.12 16.93 -40.65
C ILE A 199 79.51 17.11 -40.03
N ASP A 200 80.08 16.07 -39.41
CA ASP A 200 81.46 16.09 -38.89
C ASP A 200 82.50 16.29 -40.02
N SER A 201 82.22 15.79 -41.23
CA SER A 201 83.09 16.03 -42.39
C SER A 201 83.04 17.48 -42.90
N LEU A 202 81.87 18.14 -42.78
CA LEU A 202 81.67 19.53 -43.18
C LEU A 202 82.27 20.49 -42.15
N ILE A 203 82.09 20.24 -40.85
CA ILE A 203 82.71 21.04 -39.79
C ILE A 203 84.24 20.91 -39.83
N GLY A 204 84.76 19.71 -40.13
CA GLY A 204 86.20 19.48 -40.30
C GLY A 204 86.79 20.20 -41.51
N ARG A 205 86.07 20.28 -42.64
CA ARG A 205 86.52 21.02 -43.83
C ARG A 205 86.58 22.53 -43.59
N ILE A 206 85.64 23.09 -42.83
CA ILE A 206 85.63 24.50 -42.45
C ILE A 206 86.81 24.83 -41.53
N GLN A 207 87.07 23.99 -40.52
CA GLN A 207 88.21 24.20 -39.61
C GLN A 207 89.57 24.06 -40.30
N ARG A 208 89.71 23.17 -41.30
CA ARG A 208 90.97 23.03 -42.05
C ARG A 208 91.33 24.28 -42.85
N ARG A 209 90.35 24.95 -43.49
CA ARG A 209 90.62 26.20 -44.23
C ARG A 209 91.10 27.32 -43.30
N LYS A 210 90.43 27.50 -42.15
CA LYS A 210 90.80 28.52 -41.16
C LYS A 210 92.17 28.26 -40.49
N LYS A 211 92.57 27.00 -40.31
CA LYS A 211 93.90 26.64 -39.81
C LYS A 211 95.01 26.96 -40.80
N MET A 212 94.80 26.74 -42.09
CA MET A 212 95.81 27.06 -43.11
C MET A 212 96.12 28.57 -43.16
N GLU A 213 95.10 29.43 -43.07
CA GLU A 213 95.29 30.89 -43.02
C GLU A 213 96.11 31.33 -41.79
N SER A 214 95.82 30.74 -40.62
CA SER A 214 96.57 31.05 -39.39
C SER A 214 98.02 30.56 -39.44
N ILE A 215 98.29 29.42 -40.09
CA ILE A 215 99.65 28.89 -40.26
C ILE A 215 100.46 29.81 -41.17
N ILE A 216 99.88 30.26 -42.29
CA ILE A 216 100.56 31.17 -43.23
C ILE A 216 100.91 32.49 -42.52
N LEU A 217 99.98 33.08 -41.77
CA LEU A 217 100.22 34.31 -41.00
C LEU A 217 101.36 34.13 -39.97
N ALA A 218 101.36 33.03 -39.21
CA ALA A 218 102.39 32.75 -38.22
C ALA A 218 103.79 32.60 -38.87
N VAL A 219 103.88 31.94 -40.04
CA VAL A 219 105.13 31.79 -40.78
C VAL A 219 105.67 33.14 -41.27
N VAL A 220 104.80 34.01 -41.79
CA VAL A 220 105.20 35.36 -42.24
C VAL A 220 105.71 36.21 -41.09
N ILE A 221 105.02 36.21 -39.94
CA ILE A 221 105.44 36.96 -38.76
C ILE A 221 106.78 36.44 -38.23
N ALA A 222 106.97 35.12 -38.16
CA ALA A 222 108.23 34.51 -37.72
C ALA A 222 109.40 34.88 -38.67
N PHE A 223 109.17 34.87 -39.98
CA PHE A 223 110.18 35.29 -40.97
C PHE A 223 110.56 36.75 -40.79
N CYS A 224 109.59 37.66 -40.66
CA CYS A 224 109.85 39.08 -40.37
C CYS A 224 110.63 39.27 -39.06
N ALA A 225 110.28 38.54 -38.00
CA ALA A 225 110.99 38.62 -36.72
C ALA A 225 112.46 38.16 -36.85
N ILE A 226 112.73 37.08 -37.60
CA ILE A 226 114.10 36.60 -37.86
C ILE A 226 114.91 37.64 -38.62
N VAL A 227 114.33 38.26 -39.65
CA VAL A 227 114.99 39.31 -40.43
C VAL A 227 115.33 40.53 -39.56
N VAL A 228 114.42 40.95 -38.68
CA VAL A 228 114.65 42.05 -37.73
C VAL A 228 115.76 41.71 -36.73
N ILE A 229 115.74 40.50 -36.16
CA ILE A 229 116.77 40.05 -35.21
C ILE A 229 118.13 40.00 -35.91
N TYR A 230 118.21 39.43 -37.11
CA TYR A 230 119.45 39.39 -37.88
C TYR A 230 120.00 40.79 -38.17
N PHE A 231 119.14 41.71 -38.60
CA PHE A 231 119.52 43.10 -38.83
C PHE A 231 120.01 43.80 -37.55
N SER A 232 119.37 43.54 -36.40
CA SER A 232 119.77 44.13 -35.12
C SER A 232 121.08 43.58 -34.55
N ILE A 233 121.47 42.35 -34.90
CA ILE A 233 122.75 41.75 -34.48
C ILE A 233 123.90 42.21 -35.39
N LEU A 234 123.62 42.49 -36.66
CA LEU A 234 124.62 42.92 -37.65
C LEU A 234 124.96 44.42 -37.55
N ARG A 235 124.15 45.21 -36.84
CA ARG A 235 124.31 46.66 -36.64
C ARG A 235 124.79 46.97 -35.23
#